data_AF-A0A377XCI5-F1
#
_entry.id   AF-A0A377XCI5-F1
#
_cell.length_a   1.000
_cell.length_b   1.000
_cell.length_c   1.000
_cell.angle_alpha   90.00
_cell.angle_beta   90.00
_cell.angle_gamma   90.00
#
_symmetry.space_group_name_H-M   'P 1'
#
loop_
_entity.id
_entity.type
_entity.pdbx_description
1 polymer ?
#
loop_
_entity_poly.entity_id
_entity_poly.type
_entity_poly.pdbx_seq_one_letter_code
_entity_poly.pdbx_strand_id
1 'polypeptide(L)'
;MQHAETIGMGMSGQAYTSSFFNGNARPAGIISVKNQLNEESWGRLKSMWQKATAALRSQENKTMLLPAELDYKALTVSPVDAQIIDMSKLNRSMIAGIFNVPAHMINDLEKATFSNITQQAIQFVRYTIMPWVTNWEQELNRRLFTRAELAAGYYVRFNLTGLLRGTPQERAQFYHFAITDGWMSRNEARAFEDMNPVDGLDEMLVSVNAANPADDFKAPKTDEEKPNE
;
A
#
# COMPACT_ATOMS: atom_id res chain seq x y z
N MET A 1 -9.10 8.65 17.63
CA MET A 1 -8.71 10.08 17.59
C MET A 1 -7.38 10.30 16.87
N GLN A 2 -6.33 9.50 17.11
CA GLN A 2 -5.01 9.66 16.44
C GLN A 2 -5.04 9.71 14.90
N HIS A 3 -5.86 8.90 14.22
CA HIS A 3 -5.88 8.87 12.74
C HIS A 3 -6.40 10.17 12.11
N ALA A 4 -7.39 10.81 12.73
CA ALA A 4 -7.92 12.09 12.25
C ALA A 4 -6.89 13.22 12.41
N GLU A 5 -6.13 13.19 13.51
CA GLU A 5 -5.04 14.14 13.75
C GLU A 5 -3.90 13.96 12.73
N THR A 6 -3.55 12.73 12.35
CA THR A 6 -2.54 12.45 11.31
C THR A 6 -2.92 13.09 9.96
N ILE A 7 -4.19 12.95 9.56
CA ILE A 7 -4.70 13.55 8.31
C ILE A 7 -4.73 15.07 8.43
N GLY A 8 -5.21 15.61 9.57
CA GLY A 8 -5.24 17.04 9.83
C GLY A 8 -3.84 17.69 9.84
N MET A 9 -2.83 16.97 10.37
CA MET A 9 -1.44 17.38 10.32
C MET A 9 -0.92 17.45 8.88
N GLY A 10 -1.33 16.52 8.01
CA GLY A 10 -0.98 16.51 6.60
C GLY A 10 -1.56 17.71 5.85
N MET A 11 -2.85 17.98 6.06
CA MET A 11 -3.54 19.14 5.47
C MET A 11 -2.91 20.46 5.93
N SER A 12 -2.63 20.58 7.22
CA SER A 12 -2.00 21.78 7.80
C SER A 12 -0.56 21.95 7.27
N GLY A 13 0.17 20.84 7.14
CA GLY A 13 1.49 20.81 6.52
C GLY A 13 1.47 21.31 5.09
N GLN A 14 0.55 20.82 4.26
CA GLN A 14 0.39 21.28 2.87
C GLN A 14 0.02 22.76 2.78
N ALA A 15 -0.89 23.24 3.63
CA ALA A 15 -1.28 24.65 3.68
C ALA A 15 -0.11 25.54 4.10
N TYR A 16 0.70 25.09 5.06
CA TYR A 16 1.92 25.77 5.49
C TYR A 16 2.95 25.83 4.35
N THR A 17 3.20 24.69 3.69
CA THR A 17 4.12 24.59 2.56
C THR A 17 3.70 25.49 1.39
N SER A 18 2.42 25.50 1.04
CA SER A 18 1.87 26.40 0.01
C SER A 18 2.04 27.86 0.39
N SER A 19 1.73 28.23 1.63
CA SER A 19 1.93 29.60 2.13
C SER A 19 3.41 29.98 2.17
N PHE A 20 4.30 29.02 2.43
CA PHE A 20 5.74 29.21 2.47
C PHE A 20 6.29 29.51 1.07
N PHE A 21 5.96 28.69 0.07
CA PHE A 21 6.39 28.92 -1.31
C PHE A 21 5.74 30.14 -1.96
N ASN A 22 4.52 30.49 -1.58
CA ASN A 22 3.85 31.72 -2.03
C ASN A 22 4.38 33.00 -1.34
N GLY A 23 5.42 32.89 -0.50
CA GLY A 23 6.06 34.03 0.16
C GLY A 23 5.27 34.64 1.32
N ASN A 24 4.24 33.94 1.80
CA ASN A 24 3.29 34.42 2.81
C ASN A 24 3.53 33.86 4.22
N ALA A 25 4.37 32.82 4.36
CA ALA A 25 4.55 32.15 5.66
C ALA A 25 5.62 32.78 6.56
N ARG A 26 6.43 33.75 6.08
CA ARG A 26 7.51 34.33 6.90
C ARG A 26 7.71 35.84 6.65
N PRO A 27 7.95 36.64 7.70
CA PRO A 27 8.45 37.99 7.54
C PRO A 27 9.85 37.93 6.92
N ALA A 28 10.04 38.59 5.77
CA ALA A 28 11.34 38.62 5.08
C ALA A 28 12.45 39.31 5.90
N GLY A 29 12.04 40.24 6.78
CA GLY A 29 12.91 40.93 7.71
C GLY A 29 12.13 41.92 8.55
N ILE A 30 12.79 42.45 9.59
CA ILE A 30 12.26 43.53 10.41
C ILE A 30 12.94 44.82 9.98
N ILE A 31 12.13 45.85 9.73
CA ILE A 31 12.61 47.21 9.45
C ILE A 31 12.47 48.01 10.74
N SER A 32 13.59 48.37 11.34
CA SER A 32 13.61 49.23 12.53
C SER A 32 14.08 50.64 12.17
N VAL A 33 13.36 51.63 12.69
CA VAL A 33 13.73 53.05 12.56
C VAL A 33 14.43 53.47 13.85
N LYS A 34 15.61 54.09 13.74
CA LYS A 34 16.42 54.47 14.90
C LYS A 34 15.87 55.67 15.69
N ASN A 35 15.04 56.51 15.07
CA ASN A 35 14.48 57.72 15.68
C ASN A 35 12.98 57.57 16.00
N GLN A 36 12.50 58.27 17.03
CA GLN A 36 11.06 58.35 17.34
C GLN A 36 10.33 59.06 16.21
N LEU A 37 9.33 58.38 15.62
CA LEU A 37 8.47 58.91 14.58
C LEU A 37 7.13 59.33 15.19
N ASN A 38 6.58 60.46 14.72
CA ASN A 38 5.18 60.80 14.99
C ASN A 38 4.23 59.92 14.16
N GLU A 39 2.96 59.86 14.55
CA GLU A 39 1.95 58.99 13.94
C GLU A 39 1.73 59.28 12.44
N GLU A 40 1.78 60.56 12.05
CA GLU A 40 1.70 60.97 10.64
C GLU A 40 2.90 60.49 9.79
N SER A 41 4.11 60.55 10.34
CA SER A 41 5.35 60.18 9.65
C SER A 41 5.43 58.67 9.47
N TRP A 42 4.90 57.91 10.43
CA TRP A 42 4.72 56.46 10.29
C TRP A 42 3.73 56.11 9.16
N GLY A 43 2.61 56.84 9.07
CA GLY A 43 1.65 56.69 7.97
C GLY A 43 2.27 56.97 6.59
N ARG A 44 3.05 58.05 6.47
CA ARG A 44 3.77 58.39 5.23
C ARG A 44 4.79 57.31 4.87
N LEU A 45 5.59 56.83 5.82
CA LEU A 45 6.57 55.77 5.62
C LEU A 45 5.91 54.48 5.12
N LYS A 46 4.79 54.06 5.73
CA LYS A 46 4.05 52.86 5.31
C LYS A 46 3.50 52.99 3.89
N SER A 47 2.94 54.15 3.54
CA SER A 47 2.42 54.40 2.19
C SER A 47 3.52 54.42 1.13
N MET A 48 4.67 55.03 1.44
CA MET A 48 5.87 55.04 0.61
C MET A 48 6.42 53.63 0.43
N TRP A 49 6.50 52.84 1.50
CA TRP A 49 6.96 51.45 1.47
C TRP A 49 6.07 50.54 0.62
N GLN A 50 4.74 50.66 0.72
CA GLN A 50 3.81 49.89 -0.10
C GLN A 50 3.94 50.25 -1.59
N LYS A 51 4.02 51.55 -1.90
CA LYS A 51 4.24 52.04 -3.28
C LYS A 51 5.59 51.59 -3.82
N ALA A 52 6.64 51.66 -2.99
CA ALA A 52 7.99 51.21 -3.30
C ALA A 52 8.01 49.71 -3.63
N THR A 53 7.42 48.88 -2.78
CA THR A 53 7.38 47.43 -2.97
C THR A 53 6.58 47.05 -4.23
N ALA A 54 5.47 47.73 -4.51
CA ALA A 54 4.69 47.53 -5.72
C ALA A 54 5.44 47.97 -6.99
N ALA A 55 6.11 49.12 -6.95
CA ALA A 55 6.90 49.64 -8.06
C ALA A 55 8.09 48.73 -8.39
N LEU A 56 8.84 48.27 -7.37
CA LEU A 56 9.97 47.35 -7.51
C LEU A 56 9.56 45.98 -8.10
N ARG A 57 8.35 45.51 -7.84
CA ARG A 57 7.82 44.27 -8.46
C ARG A 57 7.43 44.43 -9.92
N SER A 58 7.19 45.67 -10.38
CA SER A 58 6.65 45.94 -11.72
C SER A 58 7.66 46.51 -12.70
N GLN A 59 8.74 47.14 -12.22
CA GLN A 59 9.71 47.87 -13.05
C GLN A 59 11.13 47.74 -12.46
N GLU A 60 12.06 47.23 -13.27
CA GLU A 60 13.49 47.14 -12.91
C GLU A 60 14.18 48.52 -12.97
N ASN A 61 15.30 48.68 -12.23
CA ASN A 61 16.22 49.83 -12.27
C ASN A 61 15.70 51.20 -11.77
N LYS A 62 14.77 51.23 -10.81
CA LYS A 62 14.37 52.49 -10.14
C LYS A 62 15.17 52.76 -8.87
N THR A 63 15.79 53.94 -8.79
CA THR A 63 16.39 54.48 -7.55
C THR A 63 15.30 55.03 -6.65
N MET A 64 15.29 54.63 -5.38
CA MET A 64 14.29 55.05 -4.39
C MET A 64 14.90 55.93 -3.32
N LEU A 65 14.21 57.01 -2.96
CA LEU A 65 14.59 57.88 -1.84
C LEU A 65 13.93 57.36 -0.56
N LEU A 66 14.74 57.10 0.47
CA LEU A 66 14.27 56.67 1.78
C LEU A 66 14.29 57.86 2.76
N PRO A 67 13.23 58.07 3.55
CA PRO A 67 13.10 59.25 4.41
C PRO A 67 13.92 59.18 5.71
N ALA A 68 14.54 58.04 6.02
CA ALA A 68 15.32 57.84 7.25
C ALA A 68 16.37 56.72 7.09
N GLU A 69 17.34 56.67 8.02
CA GLU A 69 18.19 55.49 8.20
C GLU A 69 17.35 54.31 8.69
N LEU A 70 17.11 53.36 7.80
CA LEU A 70 16.40 52.11 8.11
C LEU A 70 17.44 51.00 8.34
N ASP A 71 17.35 50.31 9.47
CA ASP A 71 18.11 49.07 9.69
C ASP A 71 17.23 47.88 9.27
N TYR A 72 17.72 47.12 8.28
CA TYR A 72 17.05 45.92 7.78
C TYR A 72 17.74 44.68 8.35
N LYS A 73 17.03 43.95 9.21
CA LYS A 73 17.50 42.66 9.71
C LYS A 73 16.80 41.56 8.93
N ALA A 74 17.56 40.96 8.00
CA ALA A 74 17.13 39.75 7.31
C ALA A 74 16.93 38.62 8.33
N LEU A 75 15.73 38.07 8.41
CA LEU A 75 15.50 36.84 9.17
C LEU A 75 15.98 35.69 8.29
N THR A 76 17.24 35.28 8.47
CA THR A 76 17.77 34.11 7.75
C THR A 76 17.04 32.87 8.24
N VAL A 77 16.60 32.04 7.29
CA VAL A 77 15.98 30.77 7.63
C VAL A 77 16.85 29.61 7.18
N SER A 78 17.15 28.75 8.16
CA SER A 78 17.75 27.41 8.07
C SER A 78 17.06 26.53 7.00
N PRO A 79 17.67 25.43 6.50
CA PRO A 79 17.11 24.61 5.42
C PRO A 79 15.83 23.87 5.85
N VAL A 80 14.70 24.57 5.72
CA VAL A 80 13.35 24.08 6.02
C VAL A 80 12.82 23.18 4.90
N ASP A 81 13.32 23.35 3.69
CA ASP A 81 12.82 22.64 2.51
C ASP A 81 13.01 21.13 2.63
N ALA A 82 14.18 20.69 3.12
CA ALA A 82 14.46 19.27 3.36
C ALA A 82 13.52 18.69 4.44
N GLN A 83 13.27 19.44 5.52
CA GLN A 83 12.39 19.00 6.61
C GLN A 83 10.92 18.93 6.18
N ILE A 84 10.45 19.83 5.31
CA ILE A 84 9.09 19.80 4.76
C ILE A 84 8.89 18.55 3.89
N ILE A 85 9.88 18.21 3.06
CA ILE A 85 9.84 17.01 2.21
C ILE A 85 9.77 15.76 3.08
N ASP A 86 10.62 15.66 4.12
CA ASP A 86 10.63 14.53 5.04
C ASP A 86 9.31 14.40 5.83
N MET A 87 8.76 15.52 6.30
CA MET A 87 7.45 15.53 6.96
C MET A 87 6.32 15.06 6.03
N SER A 88 6.38 15.46 4.75
CA SER A 88 5.39 15.05 3.75
C SER A 88 5.48 13.56 3.45
N LYS A 89 6.70 13.00 3.35
CA LYS A 89 6.93 11.56 3.20
C LYS A 89 6.42 10.77 4.40
N LEU A 90 6.73 11.23 5.62
CA LEU A 90 6.25 10.61 6.85
C LEU A 90 4.72 10.61 6.90
N ASN A 91 4.09 11.75 6.58
CA ASN A 91 2.64 11.85 6.58
C ASN A 91 1.98 10.88 5.60
N ARG A 92 2.51 10.80 4.36
CA ARG A 92 2.06 9.83 3.35
C ARG A 92 2.17 8.39 3.87
N SER A 93 3.28 8.03 4.52
CA SER A 93 3.47 6.69 5.11
C SER A 93 2.49 6.42 6.26
N MET A 94 2.26 7.41 7.14
CA MET A 94 1.28 7.29 8.21
C MET A 94 -0.14 7.08 7.67
N ILE A 95 -0.55 7.85 6.64
CA ILE A 95 -1.86 7.68 6.00
C ILE A 95 -1.98 6.28 5.38
N ALA A 96 -0.96 5.81 4.67
CA ALA A 96 -0.96 4.47 4.09
C ALA A 96 -1.09 3.38 5.18
N GLY A 97 -0.42 3.58 6.32
CA GLY A 97 -0.55 2.71 7.50
C GLY A 97 -1.97 2.64 8.07
N ILE A 98 -2.73 3.75 8.08
CA ILE A 98 -4.13 3.77 8.54
C ILE A 98 -5.00 2.82 7.71
N PHE A 99 -4.76 2.76 6.40
CA PHE A 99 -5.51 1.90 5.48
C PHE A 99 -4.88 0.51 5.29
N ASN A 100 -3.82 0.18 6.04
CA ASN A 100 -3.02 -1.03 5.84
C ASN A 100 -2.56 -1.21 4.38
N VAL A 101 -2.23 -0.11 3.70
CA VAL A 101 -1.71 -0.12 2.32
C VAL A 101 -0.18 -0.08 2.34
N PRO A 102 0.51 -1.05 1.72
CA PRO A 102 1.97 -1.03 1.65
C PRO A 102 2.54 0.16 0.86
N ALA A 103 3.77 0.55 1.19
CA ALA A 103 4.49 1.65 0.56
C ALA A 103 4.65 1.49 -0.97
N HIS A 104 4.87 0.26 -1.47
CA HIS A 104 5.02 0.04 -2.91
C HIS A 104 3.72 0.32 -3.71
N MET A 105 2.54 0.12 -3.10
CA MET A 105 1.24 0.37 -3.75
C MET A 105 0.93 1.86 -3.89
N ILE A 106 1.52 2.70 -3.05
CA ILE A 106 1.37 4.16 -3.16
C ILE A 106 2.43 4.78 -4.08
N ASN A 107 3.31 3.99 -4.70
CA ASN A 107 4.52 4.44 -5.42
C ASN A 107 5.59 5.05 -4.49
N ASP A 108 5.77 4.49 -3.30
CA ASP A 108 6.90 4.80 -2.43
C ASP A 108 7.89 3.63 -2.45
N LEU A 109 8.89 3.77 -3.30
CA LEU A 109 9.87 2.71 -3.61
C LEU A 109 11.24 2.97 -2.97
N GLU A 110 11.40 3.98 -2.10
CA GLU A 110 12.71 4.35 -1.54
C GLU A 110 13.41 3.21 -0.81
N LYS A 111 12.66 2.25 -0.26
CA LYS A 111 13.18 1.11 0.51
C LYS A 111 12.77 -0.27 -0.06
N ALA A 112 12.10 -0.31 -1.22
CA ALA A 112 11.52 -1.55 -1.74
C ALA A 112 12.38 -2.17 -2.85
N THR A 113 12.86 -3.40 -2.63
CA THR A 113 13.47 -4.24 -3.68
C THR A 113 12.39 -5.14 -4.32
N PHE A 114 12.48 -5.45 -5.61
CA PHE A 114 11.49 -6.27 -6.35
C PHE A 114 11.08 -7.58 -5.65
N SER A 115 12.02 -8.29 -5.03
CA SER A 115 11.73 -9.53 -4.28
C SER A 115 10.83 -9.29 -3.05
N ASN A 116 11.00 -8.14 -2.38
CA ASN A 116 10.18 -7.74 -1.24
C ASN A 116 8.77 -7.30 -1.67
N ILE A 117 8.61 -6.78 -2.90
CA ILE A 117 7.32 -6.30 -3.42
C ILE A 117 6.31 -7.44 -3.55
N THR A 118 6.69 -8.60 -4.09
CA THR A 118 5.79 -9.76 -4.21
C THR A 118 5.28 -10.24 -2.86
N GLN A 119 6.18 -10.36 -1.87
CA GLN A 119 5.81 -10.76 -0.52
C GLN A 119 4.91 -9.72 0.16
N GLN A 120 5.19 -8.42 -0.02
CA GLN A 120 4.33 -7.35 0.48
C GLN A 120 2.96 -7.32 -0.20
N ALA A 121 2.87 -7.66 -1.49
CA ALA A 121 1.60 -7.75 -2.20
C ALA A 121 0.74 -8.89 -1.63
N ILE A 122 1.34 -10.05 -1.33
CA ILE A 122 0.65 -11.16 -0.65
C ILE A 122 0.18 -10.73 0.75
N GLN A 123 1.03 -10.04 1.52
CA GLN A 123 0.64 -9.51 2.83
C GLN A 123 -0.54 -8.53 2.75
N PHE A 124 -0.57 -7.66 1.75
CA PHE A 124 -1.67 -6.74 1.52
C PHE A 124 -2.99 -7.46 1.26
N VAL A 125 -2.98 -8.46 0.38
CA VAL A 125 -4.18 -9.26 0.12
C VAL A 125 -4.64 -9.96 1.40
N ARG A 126 -3.69 -10.48 2.19
CA ARG A 126 -3.99 -11.24 3.40
C ARG A 126 -4.54 -10.43 4.55
N TYR A 127 -3.93 -9.28 4.85
CA TYR A 127 -4.28 -8.50 6.04
C TYR A 127 -5.28 -7.39 5.76
N THR A 128 -5.35 -6.91 4.51
CA THR A 128 -6.22 -5.80 4.15
C THR A 128 -7.42 -6.27 3.36
N ILE A 129 -7.23 -6.97 2.25
CA ILE A 129 -8.34 -7.32 1.35
C ILE A 129 -9.21 -8.45 1.90
N MET A 130 -8.62 -9.54 2.41
CA MET A 130 -9.37 -10.71 2.86
C MET A 130 -10.48 -10.39 3.88
N PRO A 131 -10.24 -9.57 4.93
CA PRO A 131 -11.32 -9.20 5.86
C PRO A 131 -12.51 -8.52 5.18
N TRP A 132 -12.27 -7.63 4.22
CA TRP A 132 -13.35 -6.97 3.47
C TRP A 132 -14.11 -7.93 2.58
N VAL A 133 -13.39 -8.81 1.88
CA VAL A 133 -14.00 -9.81 1.01
C VAL A 133 -14.87 -10.77 1.82
N THR A 134 -14.37 -11.29 2.93
CA THR A 134 -15.15 -12.15 3.83
C THR A 134 -16.41 -11.45 4.34
N ASN A 135 -16.33 -10.17 4.70
CA ASN A 135 -17.51 -9.41 5.12
C ASN A 135 -18.55 -9.29 4.00
N TRP A 136 -18.10 -9.07 2.75
CA TRP A 136 -18.99 -9.04 1.59
C TRP A 136 -19.59 -10.41 1.28
N GLU A 137 -18.80 -11.49 1.31
CA GLU A 137 -19.30 -12.85 1.13
C GLU A 137 -20.37 -13.19 2.16
N GLN A 138 -20.15 -12.86 3.43
CA GLN A 138 -21.12 -13.12 4.49
C GLN A 138 -22.43 -12.35 4.26
N GLU A 139 -22.37 -11.06 3.90
CA GLU A 139 -23.56 -10.26 3.66
C GLU A 139 -24.31 -10.69 2.39
N LEU A 140 -23.59 -11.07 1.33
CA LEU A 140 -24.16 -11.61 0.10
C LEU A 140 -24.84 -12.95 0.36
N ASN A 141 -24.17 -13.87 1.06
CA ASN A 141 -24.76 -15.17 1.41
C ASN A 141 -25.99 -15.03 2.30
N ARG A 142 -26.02 -14.01 3.18
CA ARG A 142 -27.17 -13.74 4.05
C ARG A 142 -28.37 -13.17 3.30
N ARG A 143 -28.16 -12.35 2.26
CA ARG A 143 -29.24 -11.61 1.58
C ARG A 143 -29.73 -12.23 0.28
N LEU A 144 -28.86 -12.90 -0.47
CA LEU A 144 -29.18 -13.38 -1.81
C LEU A 144 -29.91 -14.72 -1.81
N PHE A 145 -29.71 -15.55 -0.79
CA PHE A 145 -30.25 -16.91 -0.76
C PHE A 145 -31.39 -17.06 0.24
N THR A 146 -32.38 -17.83 -0.16
CA THR A 146 -33.41 -18.33 0.75
C THR A 146 -32.86 -19.44 1.63
N ARG A 147 -33.57 -19.76 2.73
CA ARG A 147 -33.16 -20.87 3.63
C ARG A 147 -33.10 -22.22 2.90
N ALA A 148 -33.95 -22.42 1.89
CA ALA A 148 -33.96 -23.65 1.10
C ALA A 148 -32.71 -23.76 0.21
N GLU A 149 -32.29 -22.67 -0.42
CA GLU A 149 -31.09 -22.64 -1.27
C GLU A 149 -29.80 -22.81 -0.43
N LEU A 150 -29.72 -22.21 0.75
CA LEU A 150 -28.60 -22.44 1.67
C LEU A 150 -28.54 -23.90 2.12
N ALA A 151 -29.69 -24.52 2.42
CA ALA A 151 -29.76 -25.94 2.78
C ALA A 151 -29.39 -26.87 1.61
N ALA A 152 -29.62 -26.44 0.37
CA ALA A 152 -29.19 -27.14 -0.84
C ALA A 152 -27.70 -26.92 -1.17
N GLY A 153 -26.98 -26.10 -0.39
CA GLY A 153 -25.54 -25.89 -0.54
C GLY A 153 -25.14 -24.77 -1.51
N TYR A 154 -26.05 -23.88 -1.90
CA TYR A 154 -25.69 -22.71 -2.69
C TYR A 154 -24.96 -21.66 -1.83
N TYR A 155 -23.85 -21.15 -2.34
CA TYR A 155 -23.09 -20.06 -1.72
C TYR A 155 -22.40 -19.19 -2.76
N VAL A 156 -22.14 -17.93 -2.39
CA VAL A 156 -21.27 -17.01 -3.13
C VAL A 156 -19.92 -16.98 -2.43
N ARG A 157 -18.86 -17.15 -3.21
CA ARG A 157 -17.47 -16.98 -2.79
C ARG A 157 -16.69 -16.23 -3.87
N PHE A 158 -15.85 -15.30 -3.47
CA PHE A 158 -14.90 -14.66 -4.36
C PHE A 158 -13.66 -15.54 -4.50
N ASN A 159 -13.26 -15.78 -5.75
CA ASN A 159 -11.99 -16.43 -6.04
C ASN A 159 -10.85 -15.41 -5.81
N LEU A 160 -10.28 -15.43 -4.61
CA LEU A 160 -9.06 -14.70 -4.26
C LEU A 160 -7.79 -15.51 -4.52
N THR A 161 -7.93 -16.77 -4.93
CA THR A 161 -6.82 -17.62 -5.36
C THR A 161 -6.06 -16.95 -6.48
N GLY A 162 -6.72 -16.19 -7.37
CA GLY A 162 -6.09 -15.29 -8.34
C GLY A 162 -5.03 -14.32 -7.79
N LEU A 163 -5.31 -13.73 -6.63
CA LEU A 163 -4.50 -12.66 -5.99
C LEU A 163 -3.50 -13.19 -4.97
N LEU A 164 -3.85 -14.28 -4.29
CA LEU A 164 -2.98 -15.01 -3.36
C LEU A 164 -2.12 -16.07 -4.06
N ARG A 165 -2.29 -16.24 -5.38
CA ARG A 165 -1.38 -17.04 -6.20
C ARG A 165 0.02 -16.46 -5.98
N GLY A 166 0.85 -17.20 -5.26
CA GLY A 166 2.29 -17.03 -5.29
C GLY A 166 2.78 -17.10 -6.74
N THR A 167 4.10 -16.98 -6.94
CA THR A 167 4.63 -17.13 -8.30
C THR A 167 4.15 -18.49 -8.88
N PRO A 168 3.81 -18.57 -10.18
CA PRO A 168 3.45 -19.85 -10.82
C PRO A 168 4.43 -20.99 -10.51
N GLN A 169 5.69 -20.63 -10.28
CA GLN A 169 6.79 -21.49 -9.87
C GLN A 169 6.59 -22.05 -8.45
N GLU A 170 6.37 -21.21 -7.43
CA GLU A 170 6.11 -21.67 -6.06
C GLU A 170 4.85 -22.55 -5.99
N ARG A 171 3.84 -22.23 -6.79
CA ARG A 171 2.60 -23.00 -6.87
C ARG A 171 2.79 -24.36 -7.52
N ALA A 172 3.52 -24.40 -8.64
CA ALA A 172 3.89 -25.65 -9.29
C ALA A 172 4.74 -26.53 -8.35
N GLN A 173 5.64 -25.92 -7.57
CA GLN A 173 6.44 -26.63 -6.57
C GLN A 173 5.58 -27.18 -5.43
N PHE A 174 4.65 -26.38 -4.89
CA PHE A 174 3.72 -26.84 -3.84
C PHE A 174 2.92 -28.06 -4.29
N TYR A 175 2.26 -28.00 -5.45
CA TYR A 175 1.50 -29.14 -5.97
C TYR A 175 2.41 -30.32 -6.31
N HIS A 176 3.60 -30.07 -6.86
CA HIS A 176 4.57 -31.13 -7.15
C HIS A 176 4.98 -31.88 -5.89
N PHE A 177 5.34 -31.19 -4.80
CA PHE A 177 5.66 -31.82 -3.53
C PHE A 177 4.45 -32.53 -2.93
N ALA A 178 3.27 -31.89 -2.94
CA ALA A 178 2.06 -32.48 -2.36
C ALA A 178 1.63 -33.79 -3.04
N ILE A 179 1.73 -33.84 -4.37
CA ILE A 179 1.40 -35.02 -5.17
C ILE A 179 2.50 -36.09 -5.03
N THR A 180 3.77 -35.70 -4.97
CA THR A 180 4.90 -36.64 -4.86
C THR A 180 5.01 -37.29 -3.48
N ASP A 181 4.70 -36.53 -2.43
CA ASP A 181 4.67 -37.00 -1.05
C ASP A 181 3.42 -37.86 -0.76
N GLY A 182 2.46 -37.90 -1.68
CA GLY A 182 1.31 -38.80 -1.65
C GLY A 182 0.18 -38.39 -0.69
N TRP A 183 0.16 -37.15 -0.20
CA TRP A 183 -0.92 -36.65 0.67
C TRP A 183 -1.99 -35.85 -0.07
N MET A 184 -1.77 -35.48 -1.34
CA MET A 184 -2.75 -34.79 -2.18
C MET A 184 -2.90 -35.47 -3.53
N SER A 185 -4.14 -35.72 -3.95
CA SER A 185 -4.45 -36.27 -5.27
C SER A 185 -4.44 -35.17 -6.34
N ARG A 186 -4.33 -35.58 -7.61
CA ARG A 186 -4.35 -34.63 -8.73
C ARG A 186 -5.73 -33.98 -8.88
N ASN A 187 -6.81 -34.69 -8.56
CA ASN A 187 -8.16 -34.12 -8.55
C ASN A 187 -8.38 -33.14 -7.38
N GLU A 188 -7.77 -33.37 -6.22
CA GLU A 188 -7.77 -32.38 -5.13
C GLU A 188 -7.06 -31.09 -5.57
N ALA A 189 -5.91 -31.19 -6.23
CA ALA A 189 -5.22 -30.02 -6.79
C ALA A 189 -6.09 -29.26 -7.82
N ARG A 190 -6.88 -29.97 -8.64
CA ARG A 190 -7.84 -29.37 -9.57
C ARG A 190 -9.00 -28.69 -8.85
N ALA A 191 -9.53 -29.30 -7.80
CA ALA A 191 -10.56 -28.69 -6.95
C ALA A 191 -10.06 -27.40 -6.28
N PHE A 192 -8.80 -27.36 -5.83
CA PHE A 192 -8.18 -26.14 -5.30
C PHE A 192 -8.03 -25.01 -6.34
N GLU A 193 -7.98 -25.35 -7.62
CA GLU A 193 -7.93 -24.39 -8.74
C GLU A 193 -9.31 -24.12 -9.36
N ASP A 194 -10.39 -24.54 -8.69
CA ASP A 194 -11.78 -24.43 -9.17
C ASP A 194 -11.99 -25.09 -10.55
N MET A 195 -11.25 -26.17 -10.83
CA MET A 195 -11.38 -26.98 -12.05
C MET A 195 -12.17 -28.26 -11.78
N ASN A 196 -12.93 -28.69 -12.80
CA ASN A 196 -13.68 -29.94 -12.71
C ASN A 196 -12.75 -31.16 -12.55
N PRO A 197 -13.14 -32.16 -11.74
CA PRO A 197 -12.41 -33.41 -11.62
C PRO A 197 -12.39 -34.17 -12.95
N VAL A 198 -11.36 -34.99 -13.14
CA VAL A 198 -11.21 -35.86 -14.31
C VAL A 198 -11.01 -37.29 -13.82
N ASP A 199 -11.63 -38.24 -14.51
CA ASP A 199 -11.58 -39.64 -14.14
C ASP A 199 -10.13 -40.19 -14.16
N GLY A 200 -9.78 -41.01 -13.18
CA GLY A 200 -8.43 -41.58 -13.01
C GLY A 200 -7.38 -40.67 -12.35
N LEU A 201 -7.75 -39.48 -11.86
CA LEU A 201 -6.84 -38.55 -11.16
C LEU A 201 -7.01 -38.52 -9.63
N ASP A 202 -7.90 -39.35 -9.08
CA ASP A 202 -8.12 -39.51 -7.63
C ASP A 202 -7.07 -40.41 -6.97
N GLU A 203 -6.39 -41.25 -7.76
CA GLU A 203 -5.34 -42.12 -7.23
C GLU A 203 -4.08 -41.32 -6.88
N MET A 204 -3.64 -41.46 -5.63
CA MET A 204 -2.40 -40.90 -5.10
C MET A 204 -1.21 -41.52 -5.83
N LEU A 205 -0.24 -40.68 -6.21
CA LEU A 205 1.02 -41.20 -6.71
C LEU A 205 1.85 -41.72 -5.54
N VAL A 206 2.25 -42.98 -5.61
CA VAL A 206 3.21 -43.56 -4.68
C VAL A 206 4.60 -43.40 -5.29
N SER A 207 5.52 -42.77 -4.55
CA SER A 207 6.91 -42.68 -4.96
C SER A 207 7.51 -44.10 -5.01
N VAL A 208 8.06 -44.47 -6.18
CA VAL A 208 8.69 -45.78 -6.42
C VAL A 208 9.83 -46.08 -5.43
N ASN A 209 10.43 -45.03 -4.85
CA ASN A 209 11.50 -45.15 -3.86
C ASN A 209 10.99 -45.22 -2.41
N ALA A 210 9.72 -44.88 -2.14
CA ALA A 210 9.09 -44.92 -0.82
C ALA A 210 8.11 -46.09 -0.65
N ALA A 211 7.82 -46.82 -1.73
CA ALA A 211 7.09 -48.07 -1.67
C ALA A 211 7.90 -49.08 -0.83
N ASN A 212 7.33 -49.51 0.30
CA ASN A 212 7.92 -50.58 1.09
C ASN A 212 7.94 -51.85 0.20
N PRO A 213 9.09 -52.48 -0.10
CA PRO A 213 9.18 -53.58 -1.08
C PRO A 213 8.42 -54.86 -0.68
N ALA A 214 7.69 -54.85 0.43
CA ALA A 214 7.17 -56.03 1.09
C ALA A 214 5.75 -56.45 0.65
N ASP A 215 4.94 -55.56 0.08
CA ASP A 215 3.50 -55.86 -0.11
C ASP A 215 3.03 -56.09 -1.56
N ASP A 216 3.88 -55.87 -2.58
CA ASP A 216 3.45 -55.95 -4.00
C ASP A 216 3.85 -57.22 -4.76
N PHE A 217 4.39 -58.24 -4.10
CA PHE A 217 4.52 -59.58 -4.71
C PHE A 217 3.28 -60.45 -4.45
N LYS A 218 2.17 -60.14 -5.13
CA LYS A 218 1.14 -61.16 -5.37
C LYS A 218 1.64 -62.10 -6.47
N ALA A 219 2.20 -63.23 -6.07
CA ALA A 219 2.51 -64.31 -6.99
C ALA A 219 1.24 -64.74 -7.76
N PRO A 220 1.32 -65.00 -9.08
CA PRO A 220 0.18 -65.49 -9.84
C PRO A 220 -0.25 -66.85 -9.28
N LYS A 221 -1.52 -66.99 -8.94
CA LYS A 221 -2.11 -68.29 -8.59
C LYS A 221 -2.10 -69.15 -9.84
N THR A 222 -1.26 -70.18 -9.86
CA THR A 222 -1.35 -71.26 -10.85
C THR A 222 -2.57 -72.10 -10.48
N ASP A 223 -3.60 -72.09 -11.34
CA ASP A 223 -4.70 -73.04 -11.26
C ASP A 223 -4.16 -74.43 -11.63
N GLU A 224 -4.05 -75.33 -10.64
CA GLU A 224 -3.82 -76.75 -10.90
C GLU A 224 -5.14 -77.38 -11.39
N GLU A 225 -5.28 -77.53 -12.70
CA GLU A 225 -6.19 -78.50 -13.30
C GLU A 225 -5.83 -79.91 -12.78
N LYS A 226 -6.75 -80.52 -12.04
CA LYS A 226 -6.74 -81.98 -11.83
C LYS A 226 -7.32 -82.66 -13.06
N PRO A 227 -6.61 -83.56 -13.76
CA PRO A 227 -7.26 -84.48 -14.68
C PRO A 227 -7.81 -85.68 -13.90
N ASN A 228 -9.07 -85.98 -14.17
CA ASN A 228 -9.73 -87.26 -13.87
C ASN A 228 -8.99 -88.43 -14.54
N GLU A 229 -8.65 -89.45 -13.76
CA GLU A 229 -9.01 -90.88 -13.89
C GLU A 229 -8.08 -91.76 -13.04
#